data_AF-A0A318NZR8-F1
#
_entry.id   AF-A0A318NZR8-F1
#
_cell.length_a   1.000
_cell.length_b   1.000
_cell.length_c   1.000
_cell.angle_alpha   90.00
_cell.angle_beta   90.00
_cell.angle_gamma   90.00
#
_symmetry.space_group_name_H-M   'P 1'
#
loop_
_entity.id
_entity.type
_entity.pdbx_description
1 polymer ?
#
loop_
_entity_poly.entity_id
_entity_poly.type
_entity_poly.pdbx_seq_one_letter_code
_entity_poly.pdbx_strand_id
1 'polypeptide(L)'
;RDFRSRGVPIDCVGFQSHLGTSLASDYQANLQRFADLGVDVQITELDVMTGGNQANIFGAVTRACMAVSRCTGITTWGVRDCDSWRGSDNALLFDCNGNKKAAYTAVLDALNGGSTPPTTPPPGSGVDTSAWYVLLNRNSGKALDVYASATNDGARISQWTRNNGVNQQWQFVDSGGGYYRIKSRHSGKVLDVSNFSTADGGAIVQWSDLNGTNQQFRLADSDGGYVRLLNRNSNKAVEVQGASTADGANVVQYADWGGTNQQWQLVPVGGGNPPPTGGSGCGKAPTLSSGTYTIQSNGKSRSFILRVPANYNNSNPYRLIFAFHWRGGTMQEISSGGTSGTPWSYYGQQEQSNNSAILVAPQGLGNGWGNSGGEDITFVDDMISRIESSLCVNPRQRFALGFSWGGGMSYAIACARATVFRAVAVISGGQISGCSGGTQPIAYFGLHGISDNVLNISGGRALRDTFVRNNGCTAQNPPEPAGGSRAHITTAYSGCRSGYPVQWAAYDNGHMPGPVDGTYAESGITTWTKGEIWRFFAQFS
;
A
#
# COMPACT_ATOMS: atom_id res chain seq x y z
N ARG A 1 -12.94 -38.93 -7.56
CA ARG A 1 -14.35 -38.82 -8.02
C ARG A 1 -15.03 -40.17 -7.94
N ASP A 2 -14.58 -41.15 -8.73
CA ASP A 2 -15.12 -42.52 -8.75
C ASP A 2 -15.28 -43.16 -7.34
N PHE A 3 -14.20 -43.15 -6.54
CA PHE A 3 -14.24 -43.71 -5.18
C PHE A 3 -15.32 -43.04 -4.31
N ARG A 4 -15.39 -41.71 -4.33
CA ARG A 4 -16.41 -40.93 -3.60
C ARG A 4 -17.82 -41.22 -4.10
N SER A 5 -18.04 -41.32 -5.41
CA SER A 5 -19.36 -41.63 -5.98
C SER A 5 -19.84 -43.05 -5.68
N ARG A 6 -18.91 -44.00 -5.46
CA ARG A 6 -19.25 -45.38 -5.10
C ARG A 6 -19.26 -45.65 -3.59
N GLY A 7 -19.06 -44.63 -2.76
CA GLY A 7 -19.00 -44.79 -1.30
C GLY A 7 -17.76 -45.56 -0.80
N VAL A 8 -16.68 -45.62 -1.60
CA VAL A 8 -15.40 -46.19 -1.16
C VAL A 8 -14.81 -45.29 -0.06
N PRO A 9 -14.40 -45.84 1.09
CA PRO A 9 -13.84 -45.03 2.18
C PRO A 9 -12.48 -44.48 1.77
N ILE A 10 -12.45 -43.20 1.44
CA ILE A 10 -11.24 -42.42 1.17
C ILE A 10 -11.42 -41.05 1.78
N ASP A 11 -10.47 -40.70 2.65
CA ASP A 11 -10.53 -39.51 3.49
C ASP A 11 -9.45 -38.49 3.11
N CYS A 12 -8.34 -38.94 2.51
CA CYS A 12 -7.27 -38.05 2.08
C CYS A 12 -6.59 -38.51 0.78
N VAL A 13 -5.88 -37.57 0.14
CA VAL A 13 -4.93 -37.84 -0.95
C VAL A 13 -3.57 -37.23 -0.60
N GLY A 14 -2.55 -38.08 -0.57
CA GLY A 14 -1.16 -37.67 -0.41
C GLY A 14 -0.51 -37.30 -1.74
N PHE A 15 0.10 -36.13 -1.80
CA PHE A 15 0.92 -35.66 -2.91
C PHE A 15 2.39 -35.76 -2.47
N GLN A 16 3.14 -36.65 -3.12
CA GLN A 16 4.56 -36.85 -2.82
C GLN A 16 5.34 -35.54 -2.99
N SER A 17 5.17 -34.88 -4.13
CA SER A 17 5.82 -33.60 -4.42
C SER A 17 7.35 -33.67 -4.39
N HIS A 18 7.91 -34.70 -5.04
CA HIS A 18 9.31 -34.71 -5.44
C HIS A 18 9.51 -33.79 -6.65
N LEU A 19 10.01 -32.58 -6.40
CA LEU A 19 10.07 -31.53 -7.40
C LEU A 19 11.50 -31.35 -7.93
N GLY A 20 11.59 -30.94 -9.19
CA GLY A 20 12.85 -30.48 -9.81
C GLY A 20 13.11 -29.00 -9.49
N THR A 21 13.74 -28.30 -10.42
CA THR A 21 14.02 -26.86 -10.29
C THR A 21 12.86 -25.95 -10.73
N SER A 22 11.67 -26.50 -10.93
CA SER A 22 10.46 -25.79 -11.34
C SER A 22 9.21 -26.32 -10.62
N LEU A 23 8.16 -25.50 -10.58
CA LEU A 23 6.85 -25.85 -10.03
C LEU A 23 5.81 -25.65 -11.12
N ALA A 24 4.90 -26.63 -11.29
CA ALA A 24 3.77 -26.47 -12.20
C ALA A 24 2.89 -25.29 -11.76
N SER A 25 2.51 -24.44 -12.71
CA SER A 25 1.74 -23.22 -12.43
C SER A 25 0.35 -23.49 -11.83
N ASP A 26 -0.17 -24.71 -12.00
CA ASP A 26 -1.47 -25.14 -11.49
C ASP A 26 -1.37 -26.01 -10.22
N TYR A 27 -0.21 -26.08 -9.55
CA TYR A 27 -0.01 -26.93 -8.37
C TYR A 27 -1.06 -26.72 -7.26
N GLN A 28 -1.33 -25.47 -6.87
CA GLN A 28 -2.38 -25.16 -5.89
C GLN A 28 -3.77 -25.55 -6.42
N ALA A 29 -4.05 -25.28 -7.69
CA ALA A 29 -5.32 -25.64 -8.31
C ALA A 29 -5.50 -27.17 -8.31
N ASN A 30 -4.42 -27.94 -8.43
CA ASN A 30 -4.46 -29.39 -8.33
C ASN A 30 -4.84 -29.86 -6.92
N LEU A 31 -4.26 -29.26 -5.88
CA LEU A 31 -4.67 -29.53 -4.49
C LEU A 31 -6.16 -29.20 -4.28
N GLN A 32 -6.61 -28.04 -4.76
CA GLN A 32 -8.00 -27.60 -4.64
C GLN A 32 -8.95 -28.58 -5.37
N ARG A 33 -8.59 -29.06 -6.56
CA ARG A 33 -9.42 -30.02 -7.32
C ARG A 33 -9.68 -31.31 -6.55
N PHE A 34 -8.76 -31.76 -5.69
CA PHE A 34 -8.98 -32.92 -4.83
C PHE A 34 -9.75 -32.55 -3.56
N ALA A 35 -9.45 -31.41 -2.94
CA ALA A 35 -10.23 -30.87 -1.82
C ALA A 35 -11.72 -30.72 -2.15
N ASP A 36 -12.05 -30.28 -3.36
CA ASP A 36 -13.41 -30.12 -3.88
C ASP A 36 -14.16 -31.46 -4.02
N LEU A 37 -13.46 -32.60 -3.96
CA LEU A 37 -14.07 -33.94 -3.93
C LEU A 37 -14.48 -34.37 -2.52
N GLY A 38 -14.25 -33.52 -1.52
CA GLY A 38 -14.57 -33.78 -0.12
C GLY A 38 -13.59 -34.71 0.58
N VAL A 39 -12.34 -34.77 0.11
CA VAL A 39 -11.22 -35.44 0.78
C VAL A 39 -10.22 -34.38 1.24
N ASP A 40 -9.47 -34.67 2.29
CA ASP A 40 -8.34 -33.86 2.68
C ASP A 40 -7.16 -34.08 1.74
N VAL A 41 -6.23 -33.13 1.70
CA VAL A 41 -5.00 -33.25 0.92
C VAL A 41 -3.81 -33.07 1.85
N GLN A 42 -2.73 -33.81 1.58
CA GLN A 42 -1.47 -33.66 2.31
C GLN A 42 -0.31 -33.66 1.34
N ILE A 43 0.69 -32.83 1.62
CA ILE A 43 1.98 -32.93 0.94
C ILE A 43 2.84 -33.86 1.79
N THR A 44 3.16 -35.05 1.28
CA THR A 44 3.64 -36.17 2.11
C THR A 44 5.14 -36.39 2.06
N GLU A 45 5.81 -35.99 0.97
CA GLU A 45 7.22 -36.36 0.72
C GLU A 45 7.99 -35.21 0.06
N LEU A 46 7.76 -33.96 0.50
CA LEU A 46 8.30 -32.78 -0.16
C LEU A 46 9.83 -32.76 -0.16
N ASP A 47 10.40 -32.77 -1.36
CA ASP A 47 11.78 -32.43 -1.63
C ASP A 47 11.88 -31.67 -2.97
N VAL A 48 12.79 -30.71 -3.06
CA VAL A 48 12.92 -29.84 -4.24
C VAL A 48 14.39 -29.77 -4.62
N MET A 49 14.77 -30.20 -5.82
CA MET A 49 16.16 -30.15 -6.29
C MET A 49 16.76 -28.73 -6.14
N THR A 50 17.98 -28.64 -5.60
CA THR A 50 18.73 -27.38 -5.49
C THR A 50 18.95 -26.77 -6.87
N GLY A 51 18.70 -25.47 -6.93
CA GLY A 51 18.93 -24.59 -8.07
C GLY A 51 18.64 -23.14 -7.64
N GLY A 52 18.80 -22.18 -8.54
CA GLY A 52 18.58 -20.75 -8.24
C GLY A 52 17.17 -20.39 -7.76
N ASN A 53 16.23 -21.35 -7.76
CA ASN A 53 14.84 -21.15 -7.41
C ASN A 53 14.29 -22.00 -6.26
N GLN A 54 15.13 -22.79 -5.59
CA GLN A 54 14.68 -23.80 -4.61
C GLN A 54 13.84 -23.19 -3.47
N ALA A 55 14.28 -22.06 -2.90
CA ALA A 55 13.58 -21.39 -1.81
C ALA A 55 12.17 -20.91 -2.21
N ASN A 56 12.02 -20.44 -3.45
CA ASN A 56 10.74 -19.96 -3.95
C ASN A 56 9.75 -21.10 -4.17
N ILE A 57 10.22 -22.26 -4.65
CA ILE A 57 9.37 -23.44 -4.83
C ILE A 57 8.89 -23.96 -3.47
N PHE A 58 9.78 -24.09 -2.48
CA PHE A 58 9.39 -24.46 -1.12
C PHE A 58 8.37 -23.48 -0.52
N GLY A 59 8.61 -22.17 -0.66
CA GLY A 59 7.67 -21.15 -0.22
C GLY A 59 6.32 -21.22 -0.97
N ALA A 60 6.33 -21.48 -2.28
CA ALA A 60 5.13 -21.57 -3.10
C ALA A 60 4.29 -22.80 -2.78
N VAL A 61 4.92 -23.97 -2.58
CA VAL A 61 4.26 -25.20 -2.11
C VAL A 61 3.65 -24.99 -0.72
N THR A 62 4.36 -24.28 0.17
CA THR A 62 3.86 -23.94 1.52
C THR A 62 2.60 -23.07 1.44
N ARG A 63 2.66 -21.98 0.66
CA ARG A 63 1.50 -21.10 0.43
C ARG A 63 0.34 -21.83 -0.25
N ALA A 64 0.63 -22.73 -1.20
CA ALA A 64 -0.40 -23.51 -1.88
C ALA A 64 -1.18 -24.41 -0.90
N CYS A 65 -0.49 -25.04 0.05
CA CYS A 65 -1.16 -25.79 1.11
C CYS A 65 -1.98 -24.87 2.02
N MET A 66 -1.40 -23.78 2.51
CA MET A 66 -2.11 -22.84 3.39
C MET A 66 -3.34 -22.19 2.74
N ALA A 67 -3.36 -22.05 1.41
CA ALA A 67 -4.48 -21.51 0.66
C ALA A 67 -5.64 -22.50 0.46
N VAL A 68 -5.40 -23.80 0.64
CA VAL A 68 -6.42 -24.86 0.50
C VAL A 68 -6.84 -25.29 1.90
N SER A 69 -8.06 -24.94 2.31
CA SER A 69 -8.55 -25.17 3.69
C SER A 69 -8.53 -26.65 4.14
N ARG A 70 -8.57 -27.59 3.19
CA ARG A 70 -8.47 -29.04 3.42
C ARG A 70 -7.04 -29.59 3.27
N CYS A 71 -6.04 -28.74 3.07
CA CYS A 71 -4.64 -29.16 3.16
C CYS A 71 -4.23 -29.24 4.62
N THR A 72 -4.03 -30.45 5.13
CA THR A 72 -3.87 -30.68 6.58
C THR A 72 -2.42 -30.71 7.04
N GLY A 73 -1.44 -30.70 6.12
CA GLY A 73 -0.03 -30.63 6.49
C GLY A 73 0.96 -30.79 5.33
N ILE A 74 2.22 -30.52 5.67
CA ILE A 74 3.39 -30.69 4.79
C ILE A 74 4.43 -31.50 5.55
N THR A 75 4.93 -32.55 4.91
CA THR A 75 6.06 -33.37 5.39
C THR A 75 7.19 -33.27 4.38
N THR A 76 8.40 -32.91 4.83
CA THR A 76 9.61 -32.97 4.00
C THR A 76 10.21 -34.37 4.07
N TRP A 77 10.76 -34.87 2.95
CA TRP A 77 11.28 -36.24 2.87
C TRP A 77 12.74 -36.34 3.32
N GLY A 78 12.96 -35.99 4.60
CA GLY A 78 14.27 -35.96 5.27
C GLY A 78 14.49 -34.66 6.05
N VAL A 79 15.63 -34.59 6.75
CA VAL A 79 16.01 -33.44 7.59
C VAL A 79 17.09 -32.60 6.92
N ARG A 80 18.31 -33.16 6.74
CA ARG A 80 19.43 -32.51 6.06
C ARG A 80 19.61 -33.09 4.68
N ASP A 81 20.26 -32.34 3.78
CA ASP A 81 20.57 -32.79 2.43
C ASP A 81 21.27 -34.17 2.37
N CYS A 82 22.16 -34.47 3.33
CA CYS A 82 22.83 -35.78 3.43
C CYS A 82 21.92 -36.93 3.89
N ASP A 83 20.75 -36.63 4.44
CA ASP A 83 19.73 -37.61 4.83
C ASP A 83 18.76 -37.88 3.67
N SER A 84 18.82 -37.10 2.58
CA SER A 84 17.92 -37.24 1.44
C SER A 84 18.24 -38.48 0.62
N TRP A 85 17.19 -39.19 0.18
CA TRP A 85 17.30 -40.24 -0.82
C TRP A 85 17.77 -39.73 -2.20
N ARG A 86 17.69 -38.41 -2.43
CA ARG A 86 18.12 -37.73 -3.66
C ARG A 86 19.52 -37.12 -3.52
N GLY A 87 20.48 -37.89 -2.99
CA GLY A 87 21.74 -37.41 -2.41
C GLY A 87 22.47 -36.24 -3.12
N SER A 88 22.55 -36.19 -4.46
CA SER A 88 23.23 -35.10 -5.18
C SER A 88 22.37 -33.84 -5.39
N ASP A 89 21.07 -33.92 -5.18
CA ASP A 89 20.12 -32.85 -5.48
C ASP A 89 20.06 -31.79 -4.38
N ASN A 90 20.66 -32.03 -3.20
CA ASN A 90 20.59 -31.15 -2.03
C ASN A 90 19.15 -30.66 -1.80
N ALA A 91 18.19 -31.58 -1.74
CA ALA A 91 16.79 -31.27 -1.99
C ALA A 91 15.99 -30.76 -0.77
N LEU A 92 16.62 -30.60 0.40
CA LEU A 92 15.95 -30.36 1.69
C LEU A 92 16.21 -28.96 2.26
N LEU A 93 15.68 -28.70 3.45
CA LEU A 93 15.69 -27.37 4.09
C LEU A 93 16.98 -27.06 4.87
N PHE A 94 17.78 -28.09 5.19
CA PHE A 94 19.04 -27.96 5.90
C PHE A 94 20.19 -28.54 5.08
N ASP A 95 21.35 -27.90 5.12
CA ASP A 95 22.55 -28.46 4.51
C ASP A 95 23.09 -29.66 5.32
N CYS A 96 24.09 -30.37 4.79
CA CYS A 96 24.68 -31.55 5.46
C CYS A 96 25.29 -31.26 6.84
N ASN A 97 25.65 -30.00 7.11
CA ASN A 97 26.21 -29.57 8.39
C ASN A 97 25.11 -29.17 9.40
N GLY A 98 23.83 -29.22 8.99
CA GLY A 98 22.69 -28.83 9.81
C GLY A 98 22.39 -27.33 9.80
N ASN A 99 23.01 -26.55 8.92
CA ASN A 99 22.66 -25.14 8.78
C ASN A 99 21.35 -24.98 8.01
N LYS A 100 20.55 -24.00 8.41
CA LYS A 100 19.31 -23.63 7.71
C LYS A 100 19.65 -23.05 6.32
N LYS A 101 19.01 -23.56 5.28
CA LYS A 101 19.14 -23.02 3.91
C LYS A 101 18.14 -21.88 3.69
N ALA A 102 18.31 -21.11 2.62
CA ALA A 102 17.34 -20.07 2.22
C ALA A 102 15.91 -20.61 2.06
N ALA A 103 15.77 -21.88 1.67
CA ALA A 103 14.48 -22.56 1.60
C ALA A 103 13.80 -22.74 2.96
N TYR A 104 14.55 -22.99 4.04
CA TYR A 104 14.01 -23.06 5.39
C TYR A 104 13.33 -21.75 5.77
N THR A 105 14.02 -20.63 5.55
CA THR A 105 13.49 -19.29 5.84
C THR A 105 12.26 -19.00 5.00
N ALA A 106 12.26 -19.35 3.70
CA ALA A 106 11.11 -19.16 2.83
C ALA A 106 9.86 -19.97 3.25
N VAL A 107 10.03 -21.18 3.80
CA VAL A 107 8.94 -21.95 4.40
C VAL A 107 8.45 -21.28 5.69
N LEU A 108 9.38 -20.88 6.57
CA LEU A 108 9.05 -20.23 7.84
C LEU A 108 8.29 -18.92 7.64
N ASP A 109 8.73 -18.09 6.69
CA ASP A 109 8.09 -16.82 6.34
C ASP A 109 6.69 -17.03 5.75
N ALA A 110 6.54 -18.07 4.91
CA ALA A 110 5.24 -18.48 4.39
C ALA A 110 4.28 -18.93 5.52
N LEU A 111 4.76 -19.75 6.45
CA LEU A 111 3.97 -20.23 7.61
C LEU A 111 3.59 -19.08 8.57
N ASN A 112 4.48 -18.11 8.78
CA ASN A 112 4.28 -16.98 9.71
C ASN A 112 3.52 -15.80 9.10
N GLY A 113 3.04 -15.89 7.85
CA GLY A 113 2.20 -14.86 7.24
C GLY A 113 2.91 -13.52 6.97
N GLY A 114 4.25 -13.50 6.81
CA GLY A 114 5.01 -12.26 6.65
C GLY A 114 6.21 -12.35 5.71
N SER A 115 6.20 -11.48 4.67
CA SER A 115 7.29 -11.00 3.80
C SER A 115 8.16 -12.02 3.05
N THR A 116 8.02 -12.06 1.72
CA THR A 116 8.93 -12.77 0.80
C THR A 116 9.63 -11.82 -0.17
N PRO A 117 10.92 -12.03 -0.48
CA PRO A 117 11.47 -11.89 -1.83
C PRO A 117 11.66 -13.27 -2.53
N PRO A 118 11.72 -13.34 -3.88
CA PRO A 118 10.66 -14.01 -4.65
C PRO A 118 11.12 -14.94 -5.80
N THR A 119 10.19 -15.75 -6.35
CA THR A 119 9.87 -15.86 -7.79
C THR A 119 8.44 -16.45 -8.05
N THR A 120 7.55 -15.55 -8.49
CA THR A 120 6.41 -15.62 -9.46
C THR A 120 5.65 -16.91 -9.83
N PRO A 121 4.35 -16.82 -10.23
CA PRO A 121 3.33 -15.74 -10.06
C PRO A 121 1.91 -16.23 -9.62
N PRO A 122 1.10 -15.38 -8.96
CA PRO A 122 -0.35 -15.35 -9.18
C PRO A 122 -0.74 -14.13 -10.04
N PRO A 123 -1.90 -14.16 -10.72
CA PRO A 123 -2.33 -13.05 -11.58
C PRO A 123 -2.80 -11.84 -10.76
N GLY A 124 -2.32 -10.66 -11.16
CA GLY A 124 -3.11 -9.43 -11.13
C GLY A 124 -3.28 -8.68 -9.80
N SER A 125 -2.25 -8.01 -9.32
CA SER A 125 -2.41 -6.56 -9.12
C SER A 125 -1.88 -5.90 -10.38
N GLY A 126 -2.68 -5.97 -11.45
CA GLY A 126 -2.24 -5.57 -12.78
C GLY A 126 -1.68 -4.16 -12.74
N VAL A 127 -0.49 -3.99 -13.34
CA VAL A 127 -0.11 -2.65 -13.80
C VAL A 127 -1.27 -2.15 -14.66
N ASP A 128 -1.74 -0.93 -14.38
CA ASP A 128 -2.82 -0.34 -15.14
C ASP A 128 -2.29 -0.04 -16.55
N THR A 129 -2.60 -0.92 -17.50
CA THR A 129 -2.12 -0.80 -18.88
C THR A 129 -2.72 0.41 -19.60
N SER A 130 -3.74 1.07 -19.03
CA SER A 130 -4.27 2.34 -19.53
C SER A 130 -3.51 3.57 -19.03
N ALA A 131 -2.69 3.41 -17.98
CA ALA A 131 -1.92 4.49 -17.37
C ALA A 131 -0.53 4.66 -18.00
N TRP A 132 -0.04 5.90 -17.93
CA TRP A 132 1.36 6.23 -18.18
C TRP A 132 2.10 6.26 -16.84
N TYR A 133 3.38 5.89 -16.83
CA TYR A 133 4.20 5.82 -15.62
C TYR A 133 5.54 6.52 -15.81
N VAL A 134 6.07 7.10 -14.74
CA VAL A 134 7.50 7.35 -14.59
C VAL A 134 8.07 6.21 -13.75
N LEU A 135 9.18 5.61 -14.19
CA LEU A 135 9.85 4.52 -13.46
C LEU A 135 11.03 5.12 -12.71
N LEU A 136 10.95 5.20 -11.38
CA LEU A 136 12.02 5.77 -10.54
C LEU A 136 12.91 4.67 -9.97
N ASN A 137 14.21 4.76 -10.22
CA ASN A 137 15.17 3.83 -9.65
C ASN A 137 15.26 4.00 -8.12
N ARG A 138 15.24 2.91 -7.36
CA ARG A 138 15.30 2.95 -5.89
C ARG A 138 16.62 3.53 -5.38
N ASN A 139 17.74 3.23 -6.04
CA ASN A 139 19.06 3.67 -5.62
C ASN A 139 19.27 5.18 -5.83
N SER A 140 18.90 5.71 -6.98
CA SER A 140 19.19 7.10 -7.35
C SER A 140 18.01 8.06 -7.22
N GLY A 141 16.78 7.55 -7.15
CA GLY A 141 15.55 8.34 -7.25
C GLY A 141 15.29 8.93 -8.64
N LYS A 142 16.14 8.62 -9.64
CA LYS A 142 16.06 9.15 -11.01
C LYS A 142 15.15 8.32 -11.91
N ALA A 143 14.63 8.95 -12.94
CA ALA A 143 13.67 8.35 -13.87
C ALA A 143 14.38 7.58 -14.99
N LEU A 144 13.78 6.47 -15.41
CA LEU A 144 14.09 5.81 -16.69
C LEU A 144 13.78 6.76 -17.85
N ASP A 145 14.75 7.02 -18.71
CA ASP A 145 14.75 8.14 -19.65
C ASP A 145 15.29 7.71 -21.03
N VAL A 146 14.57 8.07 -22.10
CA VAL A 146 15.11 7.98 -23.47
C VAL A 146 16.13 9.10 -23.67
N TYR A 147 17.42 8.72 -23.72
CA TYR A 147 18.52 9.69 -23.72
C TYR A 147 18.39 10.71 -24.86
N ALA A 148 18.58 11.99 -24.51
CA ALA A 148 18.47 13.12 -25.41
C ALA A 148 17.14 13.20 -26.20
N SER A 149 16.07 12.57 -25.69
CA SER A 149 14.76 12.50 -26.37
C SER A 149 14.86 11.97 -27.80
N ALA A 150 15.78 11.05 -28.06
CA ALA A 150 15.95 10.43 -29.36
C ALA A 150 14.72 9.60 -29.75
N THR A 151 14.48 9.44 -31.05
CA THR A 151 13.31 8.69 -31.59
C THR A 151 13.71 7.55 -32.52
N ASN A 152 14.98 7.36 -32.84
CA ASN A 152 15.48 6.26 -33.68
C ASN A 152 15.52 4.94 -32.93
N ASP A 153 15.50 3.83 -33.68
CA ASP A 153 15.80 2.49 -33.17
C ASP A 153 17.24 2.42 -32.66
N GLY A 154 17.44 1.66 -31.59
CA GLY A 154 18.72 1.52 -30.91
C GLY A 154 19.09 2.72 -30.04
N ALA A 155 18.22 3.72 -29.90
CA ALA A 155 18.52 4.84 -29.02
C ALA A 155 18.62 4.38 -27.56
N ARG A 156 19.64 4.89 -26.88
CA ARG A 156 20.04 4.49 -25.53
C ARG A 156 18.97 4.84 -24.49
N ILE A 157 18.68 3.90 -23.61
CA ILE A 157 17.96 4.18 -22.36
C ILE A 157 18.96 4.52 -21.27
N SER A 158 18.67 5.58 -20.54
CA SER A 158 19.48 6.09 -19.44
C SER A 158 18.62 6.34 -18.21
N GLN A 159 19.25 6.74 -17.10
CA GLN A 159 18.51 7.44 -16.06
C GLN A 159 18.75 8.95 -16.16
N TRP A 160 17.77 9.74 -15.75
CA TRP A 160 17.91 11.19 -15.64
C TRP A 160 17.05 11.73 -14.49
N THR A 161 17.42 12.90 -13.96
CA THR A 161 16.61 13.65 -12.99
C THR A 161 15.16 13.73 -13.49
N ARG A 162 14.21 13.35 -12.64
CA ARG A 162 12.80 13.34 -12.99
C ARG A 162 12.36 14.76 -13.38
N ASN A 163 11.94 14.93 -14.62
CA ASN A 163 11.39 16.18 -15.15
C ASN A 163 9.95 16.01 -15.68
N ASN A 164 9.40 14.78 -15.62
CA ASN A 164 8.10 14.42 -16.16
C ASN A 164 7.95 14.70 -17.68
N GLY A 165 9.05 14.88 -18.40
CA GLY A 165 9.06 14.97 -19.85
C GLY A 165 8.52 13.69 -20.48
N VAL A 166 7.95 13.79 -21.68
CA VAL A 166 7.36 12.64 -22.38
C VAL A 166 8.34 11.50 -22.64
N ASN A 167 9.65 11.80 -22.68
CA ASN A 167 10.75 10.83 -22.80
C ASN A 167 11.02 10.02 -21.51
N GLN A 168 10.40 10.39 -20.38
CA GLN A 168 10.42 9.66 -19.10
C GLN A 168 9.11 8.95 -18.78
N GLN A 169 8.16 8.94 -19.72
CA GLN A 169 6.83 8.38 -19.50
C GLN A 169 6.66 7.08 -20.30
N TRP A 170 6.19 6.06 -19.60
CA TRP A 170 6.17 4.68 -20.07
C TRP A 170 4.81 4.04 -19.83
N GLN A 171 4.25 3.37 -20.82
CA GLN A 171 3.02 2.60 -20.69
C GLN A 171 3.33 1.11 -20.78
N PHE A 172 2.70 0.31 -19.92
CA PHE A 172 2.81 -1.15 -20.00
C PHE A 172 1.76 -1.66 -20.98
N VAL A 173 2.21 -2.38 -22.00
CA VAL A 173 1.37 -3.01 -23.02
C VAL A 173 1.43 -4.51 -22.82
N ASP A 174 0.28 -5.14 -22.58
CA ASP A 174 0.21 -6.58 -22.32
C ASP A 174 0.75 -7.40 -23.52
N SER A 175 1.53 -8.43 -23.20
CA SER A 175 2.08 -9.42 -24.12
C SER A 175 1.68 -10.85 -23.73
N GLY A 176 0.80 -11.01 -22.73
CA GLY A 176 0.29 -12.29 -22.25
C GLY A 176 1.24 -13.03 -21.31
N GLY A 177 0.68 -13.92 -20.48
CA GLY A 177 1.47 -14.75 -19.56
C GLY A 177 2.21 -13.95 -18.46
N GLY A 178 1.74 -12.75 -18.13
CA GLY A 178 2.36 -11.87 -17.13
C GLY A 178 3.54 -11.04 -17.64
N TYR A 179 3.72 -10.96 -18.96
CA TYR A 179 4.76 -10.15 -19.60
C TYR A 179 4.17 -8.93 -20.28
N TYR A 180 4.96 -7.86 -20.31
CA TYR A 180 4.61 -6.57 -20.86
C TYR A 180 5.72 -6.05 -21.76
N ARG A 181 5.34 -5.33 -22.81
CA ARG A 181 6.22 -4.35 -23.44
C ARG A 181 6.10 -3.02 -22.70
N ILE A 182 7.20 -2.28 -22.61
CA ILE A 182 7.23 -1.00 -21.89
C ILE A 182 7.42 0.10 -22.93
N LYS A 183 6.31 0.74 -23.32
CA LYS A 183 6.22 1.68 -24.44
C LYS A 183 6.52 3.10 -24.01
N SER A 184 7.47 3.76 -24.68
CA SER A 184 7.76 5.19 -24.49
C SER A 184 6.62 6.06 -25.03
N ARG A 185 6.19 7.04 -24.23
CA ARG A 185 5.22 8.06 -24.67
C ARG A 185 5.78 8.97 -25.76
N HIS A 186 7.08 9.23 -25.72
CA HIS A 186 7.76 10.15 -26.63
C HIS A 186 7.84 9.60 -28.06
N SER A 187 8.31 8.37 -28.22
CA SER A 187 8.60 7.78 -29.54
C SER A 187 7.57 6.74 -29.99
N GLY A 188 6.74 6.24 -29.07
CA GLY A 188 5.86 5.09 -29.32
C GLY A 188 6.58 3.74 -29.42
N LYS A 189 7.91 3.71 -29.27
CA LYS A 189 8.76 2.50 -29.27
C LYS A 189 8.79 1.84 -27.90
N VAL A 190 9.31 0.62 -27.80
CA VAL A 190 9.33 -0.16 -26.55
C VAL A 190 10.76 -0.39 -26.05
N LEU A 191 10.92 -0.65 -24.75
CA LEU A 191 12.19 -1.16 -24.21
C LEU A 191 12.58 -2.45 -24.94
N ASP A 192 13.87 -2.55 -25.24
CA ASP A 192 14.45 -3.65 -25.99
C ASP A 192 15.81 -4.00 -25.40
N VAL A 193 16.04 -5.30 -25.17
CA VAL A 193 17.39 -5.82 -24.94
C VAL A 193 18.07 -5.96 -26.30
N SER A 194 19.04 -5.09 -26.55
CA SER A 194 19.68 -4.95 -27.87
C SER A 194 20.24 -6.28 -28.35
N ASN A 195 19.93 -6.62 -29.61
CA ASN A 195 20.37 -7.85 -30.28
C ASN A 195 20.04 -9.14 -29.52
N PHE A 196 18.96 -9.17 -28.74
CA PHE A 196 18.58 -10.34 -27.93
C PHE A 196 19.68 -10.81 -26.96
N SER A 197 20.58 -9.91 -26.57
CA SER A 197 21.70 -10.26 -25.69
C SER A 197 21.22 -10.99 -24.43
N THR A 198 22.01 -11.94 -23.96
CA THR A 198 21.84 -12.60 -22.65
C THR A 198 23.00 -12.30 -21.71
N ALA A 199 23.98 -11.51 -22.17
CA ALA A 199 25.13 -11.11 -21.39
C ALA A 199 24.77 -10.07 -20.33
N ASP A 200 25.49 -10.12 -19.21
CA ASP A 200 25.51 -9.01 -18.25
C ASP A 200 26.08 -7.75 -18.90
N GLY A 201 25.45 -6.61 -18.63
CA GLY A 201 25.78 -5.34 -19.30
C GLY A 201 25.19 -5.21 -20.70
N GLY A 202 24.36 -6.15 -21.16
CA GLY A 202 23.62 -6.01 -22.42
C GLY A 202 22.80 -4.72 -22.43
N ALA A 203 22.92 -3.92 -23.49
CA ALA A 203 22.31 -2.60 -23.54
C ALA A 203 20.77 -2.68 -23.56
N ILE A 204 20.13 -1.84 -22.75
CA ILE A 204 18.70 -1.54 -22.87
C ILE A 204 18.56 -0.32 -23.78
N VAL A 205 17.85 -0.50 -24.88
CA VAL A 205 17.57 0.53 -25.88
C VAL A 205 16.06 0.67 -26.08
N GLN A 206 15.64 1.65 -26.86
CA GLN A 206 14.31 1.59 -27.48
C GLN A 206 14.39 0.98 -28.87
N TRP A 207 13.35 0.25 -29.26
CA TRP A 207 13.20 -0.27 -30.61
C TRP A 207 11.74 -0.28 -31.03
N SER A 208 11.51 -0.28 -32.34
CA SER A 208 10.22 -0.55 -32.95
C SER A 208 9.56 -1.77 -32.30
N ASP A 209 8.27 -1.67 -32.03
CA ASP A 209 7.53 -2.70 -31.31
C ASP A 209 7.31 -3.93 -32.19
N LEU A 210 8.10 -4.98 -31.94
CA LEU A 210 8.06 -6.26 -32.64
C LEU A 210 7.45 -7.36 -31.76
N ASN A 211 7.13 -7.05 -30.50
CA ASN A 211 6.69 -7.99 -29.49
C ASN A 211 7.59 -9.24 -29.34
N GLY A 212 8.88 -9.10 -29.63
CA GLY A 212 9.88 -10.15 -29.44
C GLY A 212 10.14 -10.45 -27.97
N THR A 213 10.68 -11.63 -27.64
CA THR A 213 10.98 -12.01 -26.25
C THR A 213 12.00 -11.10 -25.57
N ASN A 214 12.89 -10.46 -26.33
CA ASN A 214 13.83 -9.43 -25.86
C ASN A 214 13.14 -8.09 -25.51
N GLN A 215 11.89 -7.89 -25.93
CA GLN A 215 11.06 -6.70 -25.63
C GLN A 215 10.00 -6.95 -24.55
N GLN A 216 9.93 -8.18 -24.04
CA GLN A 216 8.94 -8.60 -23.07
C GLN A 216 9.55 -8.67 -21.68
N PHE A 217 8.91 -8.02 -20.70
CA PHE A 217 9.39 -7.92 -19.33
C PHE A 217 8.26 -8.30 -18.37
N ARG A 218 8.57 -9.12 -17.36
CA ARG A 218 7.67 -9.35 -16.23
C ARG A 218 8.06 -8.46 -15.07
N LEU A 219 7.09 -8.05 -14.28
CA LEU A 219 7.34 -7.35 -13.03
C LEU A 219 7.54 -8.39 -11.93
N ALA A 220 8.67 -8.33 -11.24
CA ALA A 220 8.93 -9.11 -10.04
C ALA A 220 8.90 -8.18 -8.83
N ASP A 221 8.04 -8.46 -7.85
CA ASP A 221 7.87 -7.62 -6.67
C ASP A 221 9.16 -7.47 -5.85
N SER A 222 9.28 -6.33 -5.18
CA SER A 222 10.31 -6.00 -4.20
C SER A 222 9.69 -5.18 -3.07
N ASP A 223 10.26 -5.28 -1.87
CA ASP A 223 9.68 -4.63 -0.68
C ASP A 223 9.55 -3.11 -0.83
N GLY A 224 8.51 -2.54 -0.21
CA GLY A 224 8.28 -1.08 -0.21
C GLY A 224 7.60 -0.54 -1.47
N GLY A 225 6.95 -1.39 -2.25
CA GLY A 225 6.22 -1.00 -3.46
C GLY A 225 7.12 -0.79 -4.69
N TYR A 226 8.32 -1.39 -4.68
CA TYR A 226 9.23 -1.42 -5.81
C TYR A 226 9.05 -2.71 -6.61
N VAL A 227 9.49 -2.70 -7.87
CA VAL A 227 9.53 -3.90 -8.72
C VAL A 227 10.86 -3.99 -9.44
N ARG A 228 11.21 -5.19 -9.89
CA ARG A 228 12.27 -5.44 -10.86
C ARG A 228 11.63 -5.79 -12.20
N LEU A 229 12.19 -5.27 -13.28
CA LEU A 229 11.76 -5.60 -14.64
C LEU A 229 12.65 -6.72 -15.17
N LEU A 230 12.11 -7.92 -15.30
CA LEU A 230 12.86 -9.10 -15.71
C LEU A 230 12.54 -9.45 -17.15
N ASN A 231 13.54 -9.44 -18.01
CA ASN A 231 13.36 -9.74 -19.43
C ASN A 231 12.99 -11.21 -19.66
N ARG A 232 12.07 -11.48 -20.59
CA ARG A 232 11.60 -12.85 -20.88
C ARG A 232 12.67 -13.72 -21.55
N ASN A 233 13.53 -13.12 -22.39
CA ASN A 233 14.55 -13.85 -23.12
C ASN A 233 15.74 -14.25 -22.22
N SER A 234 16.21 -13.34 -21.37
CA SER A 234 17.43 -13.56 -20.56
C SER A 234 17.16 -13.85 -19.08
N ASN A 235 15.95 -13.59 -18.59
CA ASN A 235 15.59 -13.56 -17.17
C ASN A 235 16.44 -12.59 -16.31
N LYS A 236 17.08 -11.61 -16.96
CA LYS A 236 17.92 -10.58 -16.33
C LYS A 236 17.12 -9.32 -16.02
N ALA A 237 17.56 -8.59 -14.99
CA ALA A 237 16.92 -7.39 -14.51
C ALA A 237 17.40 -6.15 -15.27
N VAL A 238 16.47 -5.24 -15.59
CA VAL A 238 16.80 -3.87 -16.03
C VAL A 238 17.42 -3.12 -14.85
N GLU A 239 18.64 -2.64 -15.02
CA GLU A 239 19.40 -1.96 -13.97
C GLU A 239 20.11 -0.69 -14.45
N VAL A 240 20.37 0.22 -13.52
CA VAL A 240 21.32 1.31 -13.73
C VAL A 240 22.74 0.77 -13.56
N GLN A 241 23.53 0.85 -14.63
CA GLN A 241 24.86 0.25 -14.71
C GLN A 241 25.78 0.78 -13.60
N GLY A 242 26.42 -0.14 -12.87
CA GLY A 242 27.35 0.17 -11.79
C GLY A 242 26.72 0.93 -10.61
N ALA A 243 25.39 0.85 -10.45
CA ALA A 243 24.63 1.59 -9.44
C ALA A 243 24.89 3.11 -9.42
N SER A 244 25.26 3.67 -10.58
CA SER A 244 25.51 5.11 -10.70
C SER A 244 24.29 5.93 -10.30
N THR A 245 24.52 7.10 -9.71
CA THR A 245 23.48 8.08 -9.38
C THR A 245 23.54 9.32 -10.27
N ALA A 246 24.41 9.32 -11.30
CA ALA A 246 24.56 10.45 -12.22
C ALA A 246 23.45 10.50 -13.28
N ASP A 247 23.11 11.72 -13.72
CA ASP A 247 22.29 11.94 -14.92
C ASP A 247 23.01 11.41 -16.15
N GLY A 248 22.26 10.75 -17.03
CA GLY A 248 22.82 10.11 -18.23
C GLY A 248 23.49 8.76 -17.96
N ALA A 249 23.50 8.25 -16.73
CA ALA A 249 24.03 6.91 -16.47
C ALA A 249 23.26 5.85 -17.28
N ASN A 250 24.00 4.87 -17.77
CA ASN A 250 23.47 3.88 -18.71
C ASN A 250 22.55 2.88 -18.02
N VAL A 251 21.53 2.41 -18.75
CA VAL A 251 20.66 1.33 -18.31
C VAL A 251 20.97 0.09 -19.12
N VAL A 252 21.20 -1.02 -18.42
CA VAL A 252 21.61 -2.31 -18.97
C VAL A 252 20.74 -3.41 -18.38
N GLN A 253 20.84 -4.62 -18.92
CA GLN A 253 20.41 -5.81 -18.19
C GLN A 253 21.57 -6.40 -17.39
N TYR A 254 21.27 -7.02 -16.26
CA TYR A 254 22.23 -7.78 -15.47
C TYR A 254 21.55 -8.91 -14.71
N ALA A 255 22.32 -9.90 -14.26
CA ALA A 255 21.86 -10.95 -13.37
C ALA A 255 21.00 -10.34 -12.24
N ASP A 256 19.86 -10.96 -11.95
CA ASP A 256 18.97 -10.46 -10.91
C ASP A 256 19.50 -10.85 -9.53
N TRP A 257 20.05 -9.87 -8.81
CA TRP A 257 20.58 -10.04 -7.45
C TRP A 257 19.80 -9.21 -6.43
N GLY A 258 18.68 -8.60 -6.85
CA GLY A 258 17.84 -7.80 -5.96
C GLY A 258 18.42 -6.44 -5.59
N GLY A 259 19.43 -5.96 -6.32
CA GLY A 259 20.09 -4.69 -6.05
C GLY A 259 19.15 -3.49 -6.09
N THR A 260 19.40 -2.47 -5.26
CA THR A 260 18.61 -1.24 -5.26
C THR A 260 18.65 -0.52 -6.61
N ASN A 261 19.72 -0.67 -7.37
CA ASN A 261 19.85 -0.15 -8.74
C ASN A 261 19.07 -0.95 -9.79
N GLN A 262 18.52 -2.12 -9.43
CA GLN A 262 17.65 -2.96 -10.27
C GLN A 262 16.16 -2.76 -9.97
N GLN A 263 15.85 -2.01 -8.91
CA GLN A 263 14.51 -1.83 -8.38
C GLN A 263 13.92 -0.49 -8.84
N TRP A 264 12.67 -0.52 -9.27
CA TRP A 264 11.97 0.60 -9.88
C TRP A 264 10.62 0.81 -9.19
N GLN A 265 10.30 2.05 -8.86
CA GLN A 265 8.97 2.45 -8.42
C GLN A 265 8.17 2.90 -9.64
N LEU A 266 6.99 2.31 -9.83
CA LEU A 266 6.06 2.74 -10.88
C LEU A 266 5.21 3.89 -10.33
N VAL A 267 5.35 5.06 -10.95
CA VAL A 267 4.65 6.28 -10.56
C VAL A 267 3.68 6.69 -11.66
N PRO A 268 2.35 6.57 -11.48
CA PRO A 268 1.40 7.01 -12.49
C PRO A 268 1.59 8.49 -12.87
N VAL A 269 1.50 8.79 -14.16
CA VAL A 269 1.44 10.14 -14.71
C VAL A 269 -0.01 10.58 -14.61
N GLY A 270 -0.27 11.67 -13.88
CA GLY A 270 -1.63 12.15 -13.58
C GLY A 270 -2.23 11.57 -12.29
N GLY A 271 -1.70 10.46 -11.77
CA GLY A 271 -1.90 10.00 -10.39
C GLY A 271 -0.65 10.31 -9.57
N GLY A 272 -0.60 11.49 -8.94
CA GLY A 272 0.59 12.00 -8.28
C GLY A 272 1.15 11.05 -7.21
N ASN A 273 2.21 10.31 -7.55
CA ASN A 273 3.16 9.74 -6.60
C ASN A 273 4.42 10.63 -6.62
N PRO A 274 4.65 11.47 -5.60
CA PRO A 274 5.90 12.22 -5.46
C PRO A 274 7.04 11.29 -5.02
N PRO A 275 8.30 11.72 -5.20
CA PRO A 275 9.48 10.89 -4.93
C PRO A 275 9.59 10.49 -3.44
N PRO A 276 10.51 9.59 -3.07
CA PRO A 276 10.80 9.20 -1.68
C PRO A 276 11.34 10.36 -0.80
N THR A 277 11.40 11.57 -1.34
CA THR A 277 12.02 12.77 -0.78
C THR A 277 11.01 13.92 -0.79
N GLY A 278 9.91 13.78 -0.05
CA GLY A 278 8.93 14.85 0.16
C GLY A 278 8.22 15.40 -1.09
N GLY A 279 7.15 16.15 -0.86
CA GLY A 279 6.24 16.70 -1.88
C GLY A 279 6.89 17.81 -2.73
N SER A 280 6.13 18.34 -3.69
CA SER A 280 6.63 19.29 -4.70
C SER A 280 7.13 20.63 -4.16
N GLY A 281 6.83 20.96 -2.90
CA GLY A 281 7.30 22.12 -2.15
C GLY A 281 8.60 21.88 -1.37
N CYS A 282 9.10 20.65 -1.27
CA CYS A 282 10.36 20.36 -0.59
C CYS A 282 11.56 21.00 -1.30
N GLY A 283 12.49 21.53 -0.51
CA GLY A 283 13.66 22.28 -0.96
C GLY A 283 13.36 23.70 -1.46
N LYS A 284 12.09 24.12 -1.54
CA LYS A 284 11.68 25.45 -2.02
C LYS A 284 11.44 26.40 -0.87
N ALA A 285 11.62 27.70 -1.11
CA ALA A 285 11.18 28.72 -0.16
C ALA A 285 9.65 28.66 -0.01
N PRO A 286 9.10 28.56 1.21
CA PRO A 286 7.68 28.42 1.42
C PRO A 286 6.95 29.70 0.99
N THR A 287 5.87 29.54 0.21
CA THR A 287 4.98 30.64 -0.20
C THR A 287 3.71 30.75 0.66
N LEU A 288 3.56 29.83 1.62
CA LEU A 288 2.50 29.79 2.62
C LEU A 288 3.14 29.78 4.01
N SER A 289 2.46 30.43 4.94
CA SER A 289 2.74 30.40 6.38
C SER A 289 1.46 30.07 7.15
N SER A 290 1.52 29.99 8.48
CA SER A 290 0.30 29.88 9.29
C SER A 290 -0.64 31.06 9.03
N GLY A 291 -1.91 30.78 8.74
CA GLY A 291 -2.90 31.83 8.43
C GLY A 291 -4.18 31.31 7.79
N THR A 292 -5.09 32.23 7.51
CA THR A 292 -6.35 31.94 6.80
C THR A 292 -6.15 32.17 5.31
N TYR A 293 -6.55 31.19 4.50
CA TYR A 293 -6.44 31.24 3.05
C TYR A 293 -7.80 31.01 2.40
N THR A 294 -7.98 31.64 1.24
CA THR A 294 -9.15 31.47 0.38
C THR A 294 -8.68 31.03 -0.99
N ILE A 295 -9.29 29.97 -1.52
CA ILE A 295 -9.02 29.42 -2.85
C ILE A 295 -10.32 29.32 -3.65
N GLN A 296 -10.19 29.28 -4.97
CA GLN A 296 -11.31 28.92 -5.85
C GLN A 296 -11.34 27.40 -5.96
N SER A 297 -12.50 26.80 -5.68
CA SER A 297 -12.73 25.36 -5.82
C SER A 297 -14.12 25.13 -6.37
N ASN A 298 -14.20 24.38 -7.47
CA ASN A 298 -15.45 24.12 -8.20
C ASN A 298 -16.31 25.39 -8.45
N GLY A 299 -15.67 26.49 -8.86
CA GLY A 299 -16.33 27.78 -9.11
C GLY A 299 -16.80 28.54 -7.86
N LYS A 300 -16.45 28.09 -6.66
CA LYS A 300 -16.81 28.72 -5.39
C LYS A 300 -15.57 29.21 -4.66
N SER A 301 -15.71 30.34 -3.95
CA SER A 301 -14.70 30.80 -3.00
C SER A 301 -14.80 29.97 -1.72
N ARG A 302 -13.72 29.26 -1.36
CA ARG A 302 -13.65 28.36 -0.21
C ARG A 302 -12.45 28.71 0.66
N SER A 303 -12.59 28.65 1.98
CA SER A 303 -11.53 29.06 2.92
C SER A 303 -11.11 27.95 3.86
N PHE A 304 -9.86 28.03 4.31
CA PHE A 304 -9.29 27.14 5.34
C PHE A 304 -8.27 27.89 6.19
N ILE A 305 -8.08 27.44 7.42
CA ILE A 305 -6.95 27.85 8.25
C ILE A 305 -5.85 26.81 8.11
N LEU A 306 -4.64 27.29 7.84
CA LEU A 306 -3.42 26.51 7.79
C LEU A 306 -2.57 26.82 9.02
N ARG A 307 -2.06 25.77 9.66
CA ARG A 307 -1.01 25.88 10.67
C ARG A 307 0.24 25.17 10.17
N VAL A 308 1.29 25.97 9.98
CA VAL A 308 2.64 25.51 9.70
C VAL A 308 3.41 25.39 11.03
N PRO A 309 4.16 24.31 11.27
CA PRO A 309 5.00 24.15 12.45
C PRO A 309 5.92 25.35 12.70
N ALA A 310 6.11 25.73 13.95
CA ALA A 310 6.99 26.85 14.30
C ALA A 310 8.46 26.60 13.90
N ASN A 311 8.88 25.33 13.87
CA ASN A 311 10.21 24.86 13.47
C ASN A 311 10.24 24.39 12.00
N TYR A 312 9.32 24.84 11.15
CA TYR A 312 9.22 24.36 9.78
C TYR A 312 10.55 24.48 9.02
N ASN A 313 10.90 23.40 8.33
CA ASN A 313 12.12 23.28 7.53
C ASN A 313 11.73 22.69 6.18
N ASN A 314 11.99 23.42 5.09
CA ASN A 314 11.60 23.00 3.75
C ASN A 314 12.34 21.74 3.24
N SER A 315 13.34 21.24 3.96
CA SER A 315 14.03 19.98 3.66
C SER A 315 13.49 18.79 4.45
N ASN A 316 12.62 19.04 5.44
CA ASN A 316 11.99 18.00 6.26
C ASN A 316 10.55 17.73 5.76
N PRO A 317 10.23 16.54 5.25
CA PRO A 317 8.86 16.20 4.86
C PRO A 317 7.93 16.09 6.07
N TYR A 318 6.93 16.96 6.16
CA TYR A 318 5.95 16.99 7.26
C TYR A 318 4.71 16.15 6.96
N ARG A 319 4.10 15.59 8.01
CA ARG A 319 2.74 15.04 7.94
C ARG A 319 1.75 16.16 7.60
N LEU A 320 0.68 15.84 6.86
CA LEU A 320 -0.40 16.78 6.57
C LEU A 320 -1.71 16.24 7.15
N ILE A 321 -2.33 16.98 8.07
CA ILE A 321 -3.53 16.52 8.81
C ILE A 321 -4.68 17.50 8.58
N PHE A 322 -5.78 17.01 8.02
CA PHE A 322 -7.02 17.76 7.83
C PHE A 322 -8.01 17.48 8.96
N ALA A 323 -8.40 18.51 9.71
CA ALA A 323 -9.39 18.42 10.79
C ALA A 323 -10.72 19.10 10.37
N PHE A 324 -11.77 18.30 10.20
CA PHE A 324 -13.08 18.75 9.72
C PHE A 324 -14.06 19.02 10.86
N HIS A 325 -14.68 20.20 10.86
CA HIS A 325 -15.65 20.60 11.89
C HIS A 325 -17.01 19.88 11.77
N TRP A 326 -17.78 19.90 12.85
CA TRP A 326 -19.16 19.38 12.91
C TRP A 326 -20.17 20.34 12.26
N ARG A 327 -21.44 19.94 12.17
CA ARG A 327 -22.50 20.82 11.61
C ARG A 327 -22.75 22.02 12.52
N GLY A 328 -22.73 23.22 11.93
CA GLY A 328 -22.84 24.48 12.65
C GLY A 328 -21.50 25.02 13.16
N GLY A 329 -20.48 24.16 13.27
CA GLY A 329 -19.13 24.55 13.64
C GLY A 329 -18.35 25.24 12.51
N THR A 330 -17.14 25.65 12.82
CA THR A 330 -16.29 26.47 11.94
C THR A 330 -14.81 26.06 11.97
N MET A 331 -14.06 26.47 10.95
CA MET A 331 -12.60 26.33 10.93
C MET A 331 -11.92 27.07 12.09
N GLN A 332 -12.51 28.17 12.57
CA GLN A 332 -12.01 28.93 13.71
C GLN A 332 -12.06 28.09 14.99
N GLU A 333 -13.17 27.41 15.26
CA GLU A 333 -13.31 26.56 16.44
C GLU A 333 -12.37 25.35 16.39
N ILE A 334 -12.15 24.77 15.20
CA ILE A 334 -11.13 23.74 15.04
C ILE A 334 -9.73 24.29 15.31
N SER A 335 -9.39 25.45 14.75
CA SER A 335 -8.05 26.02 14.91
C SER A 335 -7.77 26.50 16.34
N SER A 336 -8.75 27.10 17.02
CA SER A 336 -8.61 27.59 18.39
C SER A 336 -8.81 26.51 19.46
N GLY A 337 -9.44 25.39 19.10
CA GLY A 337 -9.92 24.37 20.03
C GLY A 337 -11.21 24.77 20.77
N GLY A 338 -11.89 25.83 20.32
CA GLY A 338 -13.15 26.31 20.86
C GLY A 338 -13.03 26.65 22.35
N THR A 339 -14.01 26.22 23.15
CA THR A 339 -14.05 26.43 24.61
C THR A 339 -12.94 25.70 25.36
N SER A 340 -12.39 24.62 24.79
CA SER A 340 -11.27 23.87 25.38
C SER A 340 -9.90 24.52 25.11
N GLY A 341 -9.84 25.52 24.24
CA GLY A 341 -8.62 26.25 23.91
C GLY A 341 -7.56 25.40 23.20
N THR A 342 -6.31 25.90 23.23
CA THR A 342 -5.20 25.35 22.44
C THR A 342 -4.88 23.86 22.65
N PRO A 343 -5.09 23.23 23.83
CA PRO A 343 -4.94 21.78 23.98
C PRO A 343 -5.89 20.95 23.09
N TRP A 344 -6.96 21.57 22.59
CA TRP A 344 -7.95 20.94 21.72
C TRP A 344 -7.89 21.40 20.26
N SER A 345 -7.01 22.34 19.92
CA SER A 345 -6.79 22.76 18.53
C SER A 345 -6.56 21.56 17.60
N TYR A 346 -7.34 21.48 16.53
CA TYR A 346 -7.35 20.38 15.55
C TYR A 346 -7.63 19.02 16.20
N TYR A 347 -8.60 18.96 17.13
CA TYR A 347 -8.88 17.76 17.97
C TYR A 347 -7.64 17.28 18.74
N GLY A 348 -6.88 18.25 19.27
CA GLY A 348 -5.64 18.04 20.02
C GLY A 348 -4.43 17.66 19.19
N GLN A 349 -4.55 17.47 17.88
CA GLN A 349 -3.43 17.05 17.03
C GLN A 349 -2.32 18.11 16.94
N GLN A 350 -2.61 19.37 17.25
CA GLN A 350 -1.60 20.40 17.39
C GLN A 350 -0.62 20.12 18.53
N GLU A 351 -1.13 19.78 19.70
CA GLU A 351 -0.32 19.45 20.87
C GLU A 351 0.39 18.11 20.64
N GLN A 352 -0.35 17.09 20.21
CA GLN A 352 0.15 15.72 20.07
C GLN A 352 1.24 15.59 19.01
N SER A 353 1.10 16.30 17.89
CA SER A 353 2.12 16.26 16.84
C SER A 353 3.42 16.94 17.23
N ASN A 354 3.42 17.79 18.26
CA ASN A 354 4.60 18.52 18.74
C ASN A 354 5.43 19.13 17.58
N ASN A 355 4.76 19.92 16.74
CA ASN A 355 5.34 20.54 15.54
C ASN A 355 5.86 19.57 14.45
N SER A 356 5.50 18.28 14.46
CA SER A 356 5.86 17.34 13.39
C SER A 356 4.82 17.24 12.25
N ALA A 357 3.76 18.06 12.28
CA ALA A 357 2.68 18.04 11.30
C ALA A 357 2.23 19.45 10.89
N ILE A 358 1.93 19.61 9.60
CA ILE A 358 1.15 20.73 9.07
C ILE A 358 -0.33 20.39 9.26
N LEU A 359 -1.10 21.32 9.83
CA LEU A 359 -2.51 21.11 10.17
C LEU A 359 -3.40 22.03 9.35
N VAL A 360 -4.55 21.52 8.94
CA VAL A 360 -5.52 22.22 8.10
C VAL A 360 -6.89 22.14 8.75
N ALA A 361 -7.57 23.28 8.89
CA ALA A 361 -8.96 23.39 9.32
C ALA A 361 -9.78 23.98 8.17
N PRO A 362 -10.41 23.15 7.34
CA PRO A 362 -11.25 23.61 6.24
C PRO A 362 -12.60 24.17 6.70
N GLN A 363 -13.15 25.15 5.99
CA GLN A 363 -14.52 25.63 6.21
C GLN A 363 -15.51 24.97 5.23
N GLY A 364 -16.49 24.27 5.78
CA GLY A 364 -17.59 23.66 5.04
C GLY A 364 -18.63 24.69 4.59
N LEU A 365 -19.31 24.43 3.47
CA LEU A 365 -20.41 25.27 2.99
C LEU A 365 -21.61 25.17 3.94
N GLY A 366 -22.22 26.31 4.27
CA GLY A 366 -23.35 26.35 5.22
C GLY A 366 -22.99 25.77 6.61
N ASN A 367 -21.71 25.85 7.00
CA ASN A 367 -21.17 25.22 8.20
C ASN A 367 -21.44 23.71 8.26
N GLY A 368 -21.35 23.03 7.12
CA GLY A 368 -21.50 21.58 7.03
C GLY A 368 -20.73 20.97 5.85
N TRP A 369 -20.85 19.65 5.76
CA TRP A 369 -20.16 18.79 4.80
C TRP A 369 -21.16 17.96 4.00
N GLY A 370 -22.06 18.63 3.28
CA GLY A 370 -23.05 17.95 2.45
C GLY A 370 -22.43 17.23 1.25
N ASN A 371 -21.26 17.70 0.78
CA ASN A 371 -20.47 17.10 -0.29
C ASN A 371 -21.29 16.80 -1.57
N SER A 372 -22.21 17.69 -1.93
CA SER A 372 -23.07 17.50 -3.09
C SER A 372 -22.22 17.41 -4.37
N GLY A 373 -22.41 16.35 -5.15
CA GLY A 373 -21.61 16.10 -6.35
C GLY A 373 -20.10 15.92 -6.11
N GLY A 374 -19.66 15.69 -4.87
CA GLY A 374 -18.24 15.55 -4.53
C GLY A 374 -17.50 16.89 -4.32
N GLU A 375 -18.21 18.01 -4.19
CA GLU A 375 -17.61 19.34 -4.12
C GLU A 375 -16.64 19.56 -2.95
N ASP A 376 -16.87 18.89 -1.82
CA ASP A 376 -15.99 19.01 -0.65
C ASP A 376 -14.75 18.13 -0.81
N ILE A 377 -14.86 17.01 -1.54
CA ILE A 377 -13.70 16.19 -1.93
C ILE A 377 -12.79 16.98 -2.89
N THR A 378 -13.37 17.65 -3.89
CA THR A 378 -12.61 18.53 -4.79
C THR A 378 -11.92 19.66 -4.02
N PHE A 379 -12.61 20.26 -3.03
CA PHE A 379 -12.00 21.28 -2.18
C PHE A 379 -10.79 20.74 -1.39
N VAL A 380 -10.85 19.50 -0.90
CA VAL A 380 -9.70 18.84 -0.27
C VAL A 380 -8.54 18.66 -1.25
N ASP A 381 -8.80 18.21 -2.47
CA ASP A 381 -7.76 18.05 -3.49
C ASP A 381 -7.10 19.41 -3.86
N ASP A 382 -7.90 20.47 -3.97
CA ASP A 382 -7.40 21.82 -4.26
C ASP A 382 -6.54 22.37 -3.11
N MET A 383 -6.93 22.11 -1.85
CA MET A 383 -6.10 22.43 -0.68
C MET A 383 -4.79 21.65 -0.69
N ILE A 384 -4.80 20.35 -0.98
CA ILE A 384 -3.58 19.53 -1.09
C ILE A 384 -2.66 20.14 -2.16
N SER A 385 -3.19 20.41 -3.36
CA SER A 385 -2.41 21.02 -4.45
C SER A 385 -1.77 22.35 -4.05
N ARG A 386 -2.56 23.23 -3.40
CA ARG A 386 -2.08 24.54 -2.94
C ARG A 386 -1.01 24.42 -1.83
N ILE A 387 -1.22 23.51 -0.88
CA ILE A 387 -0.32 23.33 0.26
C ILE A 387 0.99 22.67 -0.21
N GLU A 388 0.90 21.57 -0.96
CA GLU A 388 2.08 20.79 -1.35
C GLU A 388 2.95 21.48 -2.39
N SER A 389 2.40 22.36 -3.22
CA SER A 389 3.21 23.20 -4.10
C SER A 389 4.06 24.23 -3.35
N SER A 390 3.71 24.52 -2.09
CA SER A 390 4.33 25.55 -1.27
C SER A 390 5.18 24.99 -0.14
N LEU A 391 4.72 23.92 0.52
CA LEU A 391 5.30 23.37 1.73
C LEU A 391 5.84 21.95 1.50
N CYS A 392 6.85 21.58 2.28
CA CYS A 392 7.46 20.27 2.25
C CYS A 392 6.59 19.26 3.01
N VAL A 393 5.59 18.72 2.33
CA VAL A 393 4.67 17.70 2.85
C VAL A 393 5.14 16.31 2.42
N ASN A 394 5.09 15.31 3.29
CA ASN A 394 5.21 13.92 2.88
C ASN A 394 3.86 13.42 2.32
N PRO A 395 3.75 13.17 1.01
CA PRO A 395 2.50 12.75 0.38
C PRO A 395 2.02 11.37 0.85
N ARG A 396 2.91 10.55 1.44
CA ARG A 396 2.57 9.24 2.03
C ARG A 396 2.04 9.37 3.46
N GLN A 397 1.97 10.58 4.02
CA GLN A 397 1.55 10.86 5.39
C GLN A 397 0.49 11.97 5.42
N ARG A 398 -0.52 11.82 4.56
CA ARG A 398 -1.74 12.62 4.60
C ARG A 398 -2.78 11.93 5.47
N PHE A 399 -3.39 12.68 6.37
CA PHE A 399 -4.36 12.17 7.33
C PHE A 399 -5.60 13.07 7.35
N ALA A 400 -6.75 12.47 7.63
CA ALA A 400 -8.00 13.19 7.84
C ALA A 400 -8.66 12.75 9.14
N LEU A 401 -9.22 13.71 9.88
CA LEU A 401 -10.06 13.44 11.02
C LEU A 401 -11.19 14.45 11.17
N GLY A 402 -12.25 14.06 11.85
CA GLY A 402 -13.33 14.98 12.15
C GLY A 402 -14.43 14.35 12.99
N PHE A 403 -15.30 15.20 13.50
CA PHE A 403 -16.43 14.81 14.35
C PHE A 403 -17.78 15.05 13.67
N SER A 404 -18.74 14.14 13.88
CA SER A 404 -20.12 14.28 13.38
C SER A 404 -20.13 14.41 11.86
N TRP A 405 -20.60 15.52 11.31
CA TRP A 405 -20.49 15.83 9.87
C TRP A 405 -19.04 15.85 9.37
N GLY A 406 -18.08 16.31 10.18
CA GLY A 406 -16.66 16.21 9.85
C GLY A 406 -16.13 14.78 9.92
N GLY A 407 -16.73 13.93 10.76
CA GLY A 407 -16.48 12.48 10.77
C GLY A 407 -17.02 11.83 9.49
N GLY A 408 -18.22 12.24 9.05
CA GLY A 408 -18.77 11.87 7.75
C GLY A 408 -17.90 12.31 6.57
N MET A 409 -17.33 13.51 6.62
CA MET A 409 -16.38 13.98 5.60
C MET A 409 -15.09 13.15 5.59
N SER A 410 -14.56 12.82 6.77
CA SER A 410 -13.38 11.95 6.90
C SER A 410 -13.64 10.54 6.36
N TYR A 411 -14.85 9.99 6.56
CA TYR A 411 -15.28 8.74 5.93
C TYR A 411 -15.40 8.86 4.40
N ALA A 412 -15.97 9.95 3.88
CA ALA A 412 -16.06 10.19 2.44
C ALA A 412 -14.68 10.28 1.78
N ILE A 413 -13.69 10.89 2.45
CA ILE A 413 -12.29 10.89 2.02
C ILE A 413 -11.73 9.48 1.98
N ALA A 414 -11.98 8.66 3.01
CA ALA A 414 -11.54 7.27 3.02
C ALA A 414 -12.12 6.49 1.83
N CYS A 415 -13.36 6.77 1.42
CA CYS A 415 -13.95 6.14 0.25
C CYS A 415 -13.36 6.61 -1.07
N ALA A 416 -13.26 7.94 -1.26
CA ALA A 416 -12.97 8.54 -2.55
C ALA A 416 -11.46 8.74 -2.81
N ARG A 417 -10.64 8.74 -1.76
CA ARG A 417 -9.23 9.15 -1.80
C ARG A 417 -8.32 8.20 -1.01
N ALA A 418 -8.69 6.91 -0.94
CA ALA A 418 -7.92 5.84 -0.28
C ALA A 418 -6.46 5.72 -0.76
N THR A 419 -6.17 6.08 -2.02
CA THR A 419 -4.82 6.07 -2.60
C THR A 419 -4.04 7.37 -2.36
N VAL A 420 -4.72 8.43 -1.90
CA VAL A 420 -4.14 9.77 -1.66
C VAL A 420 -3.88 9.99 -0.17
N PHE A 421 -4.74 9.46 0.70
CA PHE A 421 -4.62 9.55 2.15
C PHE A 421 -4.06 8.26 2.75
N ARG A 422 -3.21 8.41 3.76
CA ARG A 422 -2.57 7.29 4.45
C ARG A 422 -3.49 6.62 5.45
N ALA A 423 -4.22 7.44 6.22
CA ALA A 423 -5.16 6.99 7.22
C ALA A 423 -6.25 8.04 7.52
N VAL A 424 -7.37 7.60 8.07
CA VAL A 424 -8.42 8.48 8.60
C VAL A 424 -8.79 8.12 10.04
N ALA A 425 -9.24 9.10 10.81
CA ALA A 425 -9.89 8.92 12.10
C ALA A 425 -11.30 9.52 12.08
N VAL A 426 -12.33 8.69 12.24
CA VAL A 426 -13.74 9.07 12.16
C VAL A 426 -14.33 9.09 13.56
N ILE A 427 -14.66 10.29 14.07
CA ILE A 427 -15.22 10.46 15.42
C ILE A 427 -16.73 10.66 15.30
N SER A 428 -17.50 9.70 15.82
CA SER A 428 -18.97 9.66 15.79
C SER A 428 -19.53 10.09 14.44
N GLY A 429 -19.06 9.45 13.37
CA GLY A 429 -19.42 9.78 11.99
C GLY A 429 -20.63 9.00 11.48
N GLY A 430 -21.16 9.45 10.33
CA GLY A 430 -22.19 8.75 9.57
C GLY A 430 -21.94 8.91 8.07
N GLN A 431 -22.69 8.19 7.23
CA GLN A 431 -22.60 8.33 5.76
C GLN A 431 -23.33 9.60 5.27
N ILE A 432 -22.91 10.75 5.81
CA ILE A 432 -23.53 12.06 5.60
C ILE A 432 -23.02 12.70 4.31
N SER A 433 -21.70 12.66 4.10
CA SER A 433 -21.01 13.25 2.95
C SER A 433 -20.90 12.30 1.76
N GLY A 434 -21.62 11.18 1.79
CA GLY A 434 -21.56 10.11 0.80
C GLY A 434 -20.31 9.22 0.92
N CYS A 435 -20.22 8.25 0.02
CA CYS A 435 -19.08 7.33 -0.11
C CYS A 435 -19.01 6.90 -1.58
N SER A 436 -18.33 7.72 -2.40
CA SER A 436 -18.04 7.36 -3.79
C SER A 436 -16.77 6.53 -3.82
N GLY A 437 -16.79 5.37 -4.48
CA GLY A 437 -15.74 4.37 -4.36
C GLY A 437 -15.94 3.55 -3.08
N GLY A 438 -14.94 3.54 -2.19
CA GLY A 438 -15.05 2.82 -0.92
C GLY A 438 -14.85 1.31 -1.03
N THR A 439 -14.08 0.85 -2.01
CA THR A 439 -13.61 -0.54 -2.13
C THR A 439 -12.10 -0.67 -1.93
N GLN A 440 -11.38 0.45 -1.94
CA GLN A 440 -9.93 0.48 -1.80
C GLN A 440 -9.52 0.48 -0.31
N PRO A 441 -8.39 -0.16 0.03
CA PRO A 441 -7.92 -0.21 1.40
C PRO A 441 -7.32 1.12 1.85
N ILE A 442 -7.58 1.51 3.10
CA ILE A 442 -6.98 2.66 3.78
C ILE A 442 -6.96 2.38 5.28
N ALA A 443 -5.90 2.80 5.99
CA ALA A 443 -5.88 2.66 7.44
C ALA A 443 -7.03 3.45 8.08
N TYR A 444 -7.86 2.79 8.87
CA TYR A 444 -9.11 3.35 9.38
C TYR A 444 -9.18 3.24 10.90
N PHE A 445 -9.48 4.35 11.57
CA PHE A 445 -9.82 4.36 12.99
C PHE A 445 -11.21 4.96 13.19
N GLY A 446 -12.15 4.19 13.71
CA GLY A 446 -13.48 4.69 14.11
C GLY A 446 -13.57 4.84 15.62
N LEU A 447 -14.17 5.94 16.09
CA LEU A 447 -14.47 6.20 17.50
C LEU A 447 -15.95 6.51 17.63
N HIS A 448 -16.71 5.87 18.53
CA HIS A 448 -18.16 6.08 18.60
C HIS A 448 -18.75 5.83 19.99
N GLY A 449 -19.65 6.70 20.42
CA GLY A 449 -20.36 6.58 21.70
C GLY A 449 -21.48 5.54 21.64
N ILE A 450 -21.54 4.63 22.62
CA ILE A 450 -22.56 3.56 22.65
C ILE A 450 -23.98 4.10 22.88
N SER A 451 -24.11 5.30 23.44
CA SER A 451 -25.40 5.98 23.69
C SER A 451 -25.61 7.19 22.77
N ASP A 452 -24.89 7.26 21.64
CA ASP A 452 -25.06 8.29 20.63
C ASP A 452 -26.48 8.24 20.02
N ASN A 453 -27.29 9.25 20.35
CA ASN A 453 -28.67 9.39 19.91
C ASN A 453 -28.83 10.32 18.69
N VAL A 454 -27.73 10.85 18.16
CA VAL A 454 -27.71 11.70 16.96
C VAL A 454 -27.32 10.87 15.75
N LEU A 455 -26.20 10.15 15.85
CA LEU A 455 -25.72 9.19 14.88
C LEU A 455 -25.52 7.87 15.60
N ASN A 456 -26.50 6.97 15.51
CA ASN A 456 -26.46 5.71 16.26
C ASN A 456 -25.18 4.92 15.97
N ILE A 457 -24.61 4.29 17.00
CA ILE A 457 -23.38 3.49 16.92
C ILE A 457 -23.45 2.39 15.86
N SER A 458 -24.64 1.83 15.57
CA SER A 458 -24.81 0.88 14.46
C SER A 458 -24.36 1.45 13.11
N GLY A 459 -24.58 2.74 12.87
CA GLY A 459 -24.07 3.44 11.69
C GLY A 459 -22.55 3.54 11.70
N GLY A 460 -21.95 3.90 12.84
CA GLY A 460 -20.49 3.91 13.01
C GLY A 460 -19.84 2.55 12.79
N ARG A 461 -20.46 1.48 13.31
CA ARG A 461 -20.06 0.08 13.06
C ARG A 461 -20.11 -0.24 11.58
N ALA A 462 -21.16 0.17 10.86
CA ALA A 462 -21.25 -0.04 9.42
C ALA A 462 -20.13 0.70 8.65
N LEU A 463 -19.77 1.93 9.05
CA LEU A 463 -18.63 2.64 8.46
C LEU A 463 -17.31 1.88 8.67
N ARG A 464 -17.06 1.43 9.90
CA ARG A 464 -15.91 0.60 10.25
C ARG A 464 -15.89 -0.69 9.41
N ASP A 465 -17.01 -1.39 9.31
CA ASP A 465 -17.10 -2.70 8.65
C ASP A 465 -16.82 -2.63 7.14
N THR A 466 -17.08 -1.48 6.50
CA THR A 466 -16.59 -1.21 5.15
C THR A 466 -15.07 -1.40 5.06
N PHE A 467 -14.30 -0.83 5.99
CA PHE A 467 -12.85 -0.92 5.96
C PHE A 467 -12.29 -2.18 6.61
N VAL A 468 -13.02 -2.86 7.50
CA VAL A 468 -12.71 -4.25 7.87
C VAL A 468 -12.67 -5.11 6.61
N ARG A 469 -13.70 -5.01 5.75
CA ARG A 469 -13.74 -5.76 4.48
C ARG A 469 -12.67 -5.30 3.49
N ASN A 470 -12.58 -4.00 3.22
CA ASN A 470 -11.66 -3.48 2.19
C ASN A 470 -10.18 -3.71 2.56
N ASN A 471 -9.87 -3.66 3.85
CA ASN A 471 -8.51 -3.90 4.33
C ASN A 471 -8.22 -5.39 4.53
N GLY A 472 -9.18 -6.28 4.25
CA GLY A 472 -9.01 -7.73 4.40
C GLY A 472 -8.88 -8.20 5.84
N CYS A 473 -9.36 -7.42 6.82
CA CYS A 473 -9.31 -7.79 8.22
C CYS A 473 -10.22 -8.99 8.51
N THR A 474 -9.85 -9.78 9.53
CA THR A 474 -10.74 -10.81 10.08
C THR A 474 -11.98 -10.14 10.65
N ALA A 475 -13.17 -10.64 10.30
CA ALA A 475 -14.41 -10.18 10.93
C ALA A 475 -14.38 -10.53 12.43
N GLN A 476 -14.64 -9.54 13.28
CA GLN A 476 -14.65 -9.67 14.73
C GLN A 476 -15.84 -8.90 15.31
N ASN A 477 -16.28 -9.32 16.49
CA ASN A 477 -17.21 -8.57 17.33
C ASN A 477 -16.40 -7.85 18.41
N PRO A 478 -15.89 -6.64 18.16
CA PRO A 478 -15.08 -5.93 19.14
C PRO A 478 -15.91 -5.65 20.40
N PRO A 479 -15.35 -5.89 21.60
CA PRO A 479 -16.03 -5.57 22.84
C PRO A 479 -16.30 -4.07 22.93
N GLU A 480 -17.46 -3.73 23.49
CA GLU A 480 -17.86 -2.35 23.78
C GLU A 480 -18.10 -2.19 25.29
N PRO A 481 -17.85 -1.01 25.84
CA PRO A 481 -18.08 -0.76 27.27
C PRO A 481 -19.56 -0.92 27.63
N ALA A 482 -19.84 -1.35 28.85
CA ALA A 482 -21.20 -1.39 29.37
C ALA A 482 -21.72 0.03 29.62
N GLY A 483 -23.02 0.25 29.41
CA GLY A 483 -23.66 1.50 29.82
C GLY A 483 -23.53 1.70 31.34
N GLY A 484 -23.08 2.88 31.76
CA GLY A 484 -22.77 3.18 33.16
C GLY A 484 -21.30 3.05 33.54
N SER A 485 -20.46 2.44 32.69
CA SER A 485 -19.05 2.19 32.98
C SER A 485 -18.17 3.43 32.92
N ARG A 486 -18.57 4.47 32.17
CA ARG A 486 -17.79 5.69 31.91
C ARG A 486 -16.38 5.37 31.42
N ALA A 487 -16.23 4.32 30.62
CA ALA A 487 -14.96 3.87 30.09
C ALA A 487 -15.03 3.78 28.57
N HIS A 488 -13.87 3.66 27.94
CA HIS A 488 -13.76 3.27 26.54
C HIS A 488 -13.08 1.91 26.40
N ILE A 489 -13.30 1.29 25.25
CA ILE A 489 -12.60 0.08 24.82
C ILE A 489 -12.12 0.30 23.38
N THR A 490 -10.81 0.20 23.18
CA THR A 490 -10.18 0.29 21.87
C THR A 490 -9.72 -1.09 21.40
N THR A 491 -10.22 -1.52 20.25
CA THR A 491 -9.91 -2.82 19.63
C THR A 491 -9.15 -2.60 18.33
N ALA A 492 -8.00 -3.26 18.19
CA ALA A 492 -7.31 -3.39 16.90
C ALA A 492 -7.76 -4.68 16.21
N TYR A 493 -8.24 -4.57 14.98
CA TYR A 493 -8.64 -5.73 14.19
C TYR A 493 -7.41 -6.53 13.75
N SER A 494 -7.53 -7.87 13.80
CA SER A 494 -6.50 -8.79 13.34
C SER A 494 -6.70 -9.15 11.87
N GLY A 495 -5.70 -9.77 11.26
CA GLY A 495 -5.77 -10.30 9.90
C GLY A 495 -5.83 -9.23 8.80
N CYS A 496 -5.76 -7.95 9.14
CA CYS A 496 -5.75 -6.86 8.17
C CYS A 496 -4.52 -6.96 7.26
N ARG A 497 -4.69 -6.57 5.99
CA ARG A 497 -3.59 -6.40 5.04
C ARG A 497 -2.53 -5.49 5.63
N SER A 498 -1.25 -5.89 5.49
CA SER A 498 -0.12 -5.11 5.97
C SER A 498 -0.19 -3.66 5.48
N GLY A 499 0.01 -2.71 6.40
CA GLY A 499 -0.10 -1.28 6.13
C GLY A 499 -1.54 -0.72 6.17
N TYR A 500 -2.58 -1.52 6.32
CA TYR A 500 -3.97 -1.05 6.34
C TYR A 500 -4.71 -1.49 7.62
N PRO A 501 -4.24 -1.11 8.82
CA PRO A 501 -4.90 -1.49 10.06
C PRO A 501 -6.29 -0.88 10.17
N VAL A 502 -7.19 -1.60 10.85
CA VAL A 502 -8.47 -1.07 11.34
C VAL A 502 -8.45 -1.05 12.87
N GLN A 503 -8.75 0.10 13.46
CA GLN A 503 -8.97 0.25 14.90
C GLN A 503 -10.39 0.76 15.15
N TRP A 504 -10.98 0.35 16.27
CA TRP A 504 -12.32 0.74 16.70
C TRP A 504 -12.32 1.04 18.18
N ALA A 505 -12.72 2.26 18.56
CA ALA A 505 -12.93 2.66 19.94
C ALA A 505 -14.42 2.90 20.18
N ALA A 506 -15.00 2.14 21.11
CA ALA A 506 -16.35 2.42 21.62
C ALA A 506 -16.23 3.01 23.03
N TYR A 507 -17.08 3.98 23.36
CA TYR A 507 -17.05 4.63 24.68
C TYR A 507 -18.44 4.81 25.27
N ASP A 508 -18.54 4.73 26.60
CA ASP A 508 -19.80 4.93 27.35
C ASP A 508 -20.13 6.43 27.44
N ASN A 509 -20.58 7.01 26.32
CA ASN A 509 -21.11 8.37 26.26
C ASN A 509 -21.94 8.58 24.98
N GLY A 510 -22.55 9.77 24.85
CA GLY A 510 -23.36 10.18 23.71
C GLY A 510 -22.55 10.77 22.55
N HIS A 511 -23.17 11.65 21.77
CA HIS A 511 -22.59 12.27 20.58
C HIS A 511 -21.56 13.38 20.92
N MET A 512 -20.29 13.02 21.13
CA MET A 512 -19.24 14.00 21.45
C MET A 512 -17.84 13.60 20.93
N PRO A 513 -16.94 14.57 20.69
CA PRO A 513 -15.59 14.27 20.20
C PRO A 513 -14.52 14.10 21.30
N GLY A 514 -14.73 14.65 22.49
CA GLY A 514 -13.75 14.63 23.58
C GLY A 514 -14.20 13.91 24.87
N PRO A 515 -14.70 12.66 24.82
CA PRO A 515 -15.09 11.93 26.02
C PRO A 515 -13.90 11.71 26.98
N VAL A 516 -14.18 11.67 28.28
CA VAL A 516 -13.18 11.46 29.33
C VAL A 516 -13.61 10.27 30.19
N ASP A 517 -12.72 9.33 30.41
CA ASP A 517 -13.03 8.20 31.29
C ASP A 517 -13.31 8.64 32.74
N GLY A 518 -14.22 7.95 33.42
CA GLY A 518 -14.66 8.24 34.78
C GLY A 518 -15.75 9.31 34.89
N THR A 519 -16.08 10.03 33.81
CA THR A 519 -17.10 11.08 33.78
C THR A 519 -17.90 11.06 32.47
N TYR A 520 -19.10 11.67 32.49
CA TYR A 520 -19.85 11.92 31.26
C TYR A 520 -19.54 13.30 30.65
N ALA A 521 -18.73 14.11 31.33
CA ALA A 521 -18.31 15.40 30.84
C ALA A 521 -17.33 15.26 29.66
N GLU A 522 -17.39 16.24 28.75
CA GLU A 522 -16.43 16.39 27.67
C GLU A 522 -15.27 17.31 28.10
N SER A 523 -14.06 17.02 27.66
CA SER A 523 -12.92 17.92 27.83
C SER A 523 -11.87 17.67 26.75
N GLY A 524 -11.59 18.67 25.92
CA GLY A 524 -10.50 18.60 24.94
C GLY A 524 -9.10 18.54 25.57
N ILE A 525 -8.98 18.86 26.86
CA ILE A 525 -7.71 18.83 27.59
C ILE A 525 -7.38 17.42 28.06
N THR A 526 -8.36 16.73 28.68
CA THR A 526 -8.17 15.46 29.38
C THR A 526 -8.72 14.25 28.64
N THR A 527 -9.35 14.44 27.48
CA THR A 527 -9.81 13.35 26.63
C THR A 527 -8.67 12.44 26.19
N TRP A 528 -8.93 11.14 26.18
CA TRP A 528 -8.02 10.12 25.65
C TRP A 528 -7.97 10.13 24.11
N THR A 529 -9.01 10.67 23.44
CA THR A 529 -9.16 10.56 21.98
C THR A 529 -8.01 11.20 21.21
N LYS A 530 -7.49 12.36 21.65
CA LYS A 530 -6.36 13.04 20.96
C LYS A 530 -5.10 12.17 20.91
N GLY A 531 -4.79 11.51 22.03
CA GLY A 531 -3.60 10.66 22.16
C GLY A 531 -3.74 9.37 21.36
N GLU A 532 -4.91 8.74 21.38
CA GLU A 532 -5.14 7.52 20.59
C GLU A 532 -5.11 7.79 19.08
N ILE A 533 -5.73 8.87 18.62
CA ILE A 533 -5.71 9.26 17.21
C ILE A 533 -4.27 9.55 16.77
N TRP A 534 -3.49 10.27 17.59
CA TRP A 534 -2.09 10.51 17.28
C TRP A 534 -1.27 9.23 17.23
N ARG A 535 -1.43 8.33 18.22
CA ARG A 535 -0.78 7.00 18.22
C ARG A 535 -1.10 6.23 16.94
N PHE A 536 -2.35 6.30 16.48
CA PHE A 536 -2.77 5.68 15.23
C PHE A 536 -2.13 6.33 14.00
N PHE A 537 -2.01 7.66 13.91
CA PHE A 537 -1.36 8.32 12.78
C PHE A 537 0.17 8.20 12.80
N ALA A 538 0.79 8.25 13.98
CA ALA A 538 2.23 8.23 14.18
C ALA A 538 2.86 6.87 13.85
N GLN A 539 2.09 5.78 13.82
CA GLN A 539 2.59 4.45 13.44
C GLN A 539 3.05 4.37 11.98
N PHE A 540 2.71 5.36 11.16
CA PHE A 540 3.09 5.41 9.74
C PHE A 540 4.32 6.29 9.56
N SER A 541 5.40 5.68 9.06
CA SER A 541 6.71 6.30 8.79
C SER A 541 6.84 6.85 7.37
#